data_AF-A0A0P4UZK7-F1
#
_entry.id   AF-A0A0P4UZK7-F1
#
_cell.length_a   1.000
_cell.length_b   1.000
_cell.length_c   1.000
_cell.angle_alpha   90.00
_cell.angle_beta   90.00
_cell.angle_gamma   90.00
#
_symmetry.space_group_name_H-M   'P 1'
#
loop_
_entity.id
_entity.type
_entity.pdbx_description
1 polymer ?
#
loop_
_entity_poly.entity_id
_entity_poly.type
_entity_poly.pdbx_seq_one_letter_code
_entity_poly.pdbx_strand_id
1 'polypeptide(L)' 'MQDPQNKIINEATKTLIDKLLLEKIPLAGIARVVGVSEPWLQNSVNEKYQNLPRPSERTS' A
#
# COMPACT_ATOMS: atom_id res chain seq x y z
N MET A 1 22.04 3.24 7.21
CA MET A 1 21.22 4.31 6.62
C MET A 1 19.82 4.10 7.14
N GLN A 2 19.32 4.95 8.02
CA GLN A 2 17.93 4.90 8.49
C GLN A 2 17.21 6.01 7.76
N ASP A 3 16.46 5.66 6.71
CA ASP A 3 15.66 6.61 5.93
C ASP A 3 14.67 7.34 6.84
N PRO A 4 14.79 8.66 7.06
CA PRO A 4 13.97 9.39 8.02
C PRO A 4 12.54 9.70 7.52
N GLN A 5 12.12 9.12 6.40
CA GLN A 5 10.85 9.46 5.73
C GLN A 5 9.72 8.46 5.92
N ASN A 6 9.89 7.47 6.80
CA ASN A 6 8.74 6.76 7.35
C ASN A 6 7.99 7.71 8.29
N LYS A 7 7.12 8.57 7.73
CA LYS A 7 5.93 9.03 8.46
C LYS A 7 5.41 7.78 9.17
N ILE A 8 5.41 7.80 10.50
CA ILE A 8 4.95 6.67 11.30
C ILE A 8 3.45 6.57 11.06
N ILE A 9 3.08 5.88 9.98
CA ILE A 9 1.70 5.59 9.63
C ILE A 9 1.28 4.57 10.67
N ASN A 10 0.40 5.00 11.57
CA ASN A 10 -0.10 4.14 12.63
C ASN A 10 -0.77 2.90 12.02
N GLU A 11 -0.80 1.81 12.78
CA GLU A 11 -1.40 0.56 12.32
C GLU A 11 -2.87 0.75 11.94
N ALA A 12 -3.59 1.64 12.65
CA ALA A 12 -4.97 1.99 12.32
C ALA A 12 -5.14 2.52 10.90
N THR A 13 -4.21 3.35 10.42
CA THR A 13 -4.22 3.88 9.05
C THR A 13 -3.90 2.79 8.04
N LYS A 14 -2.96 1.88 8.35
CA LYS A 14 -2.69 0.72 7.49
C LYS A 14 -3.92 -0.19 7.38
N THR A 15 -4.59 -0.47 8.50
CA THR A 15 -5.84 -1.23 8.51
C THR A 15 -6.95 -0.53 7.72
N LEU A 16 -7.04 0.79 7.78
CA LEU A 16 -8.00 1.56 6.98
C LEU A 16 -7.69 1.43 5.49
N ILE A 17 -6.43 1.64 5.07
CA ILE A 17 -5.98 1.45 3.68
C ILE A 17 -6.35 0.05 3.19
N ASP A 18 -6.06 -0.98 3.98
CA ASP A 18 -6.37 -2.38 3.63
C ASP A 18 -7.86 -2.62 3.41
N LYS A 19 -8.72 -2.05 4.27
CA LYS A 19 -10.19 -2.12 4.09
C LYS A 19 -10.64 -1.43 2.82
N LEU A 20 -10.09 -0.25 2.52
CA LEU A 20 -10.47 0.51 1.31
C LEU A 20 -10.00 -0.20 0.03
N LEU A 21 -8.86 -0.90 0.07
CA LEU A 21 -8.39 -1.76 -1.02
C LEU A 21 -9.33 -2.96 -1.24
N LEU A 22 -9.87 -3.56 -0.18
CA LEU A 22 -10.85 -4.65 -0.27
C LEU A 22 -12.16 -4.20 -0.96
N GLU A 23 -12.58 -2.96 -0.71
CA GLU A 23 -13.72 -2.31 -1.38
C GLU A 23 -13.41 -1.91 -2.84
N LYS A 24 -12.23 -2.25 -3.35
CA LYS A 24 -11.75 -1.92 -4.71
C LYS A 24 -11.72 -0.42 -5.02
N ILE A 25 -11.50 0.41 -4.00
CA ILE A 25 -11.38 1.86 -4.17
C ILE A 25 -10.05 2.18 -4.89
N PRO A 26 -10.03 3.08 -5.89
CA PRO A 26 -8.80 3.51 -6.55
C PRO A 26 -7.80 4.14 -5.57
N LEU A 27 -6.50 3.92 -5.80
CA LEU A 27 -5.42 4.45 -4.95
C LEU A 27 -5.51 5.97 -4.77
N ALA A 28 -5.84 6.71 -5.82
CA ALA A 28 -6.06 8.16 -5.75
C ALA A 28 -7.16 8.56 -4.75
N GLY A 29 -8.27 7.79 -4.72
CA GLY A 29 -9.36 7.99 -3.77
C GLY A 29 -8.93 7.69 -2.35
N ILE A 30 -8.21 6.59 -2.15
CA ILE A 30 -7.67 6.19 -0.84
C ILE A 30 -6.68 7.23 -0.31
N ALA A 31 -5.75 7.69 -1.16
CA ALA A 31 -4.77 8.72 -0.83
C ALA A 31 -5.44 10.00 -0.34
N ARG A 32 -6.54 10.41 -0.99
CA ARG A 32 -7.34 11.57 -0.59
C ARG A 32 -8.07 11.37 0.74
N VAL A 33 -8.66 10.19 0.98
CA VAL A 33 -9.38 9.87 2.23
C VAL A 33 -8.44 9.80 3.42
N VAL A 34 -7.26 9.21 3.22
CA VAL A 34 -6.28 8.96 4.27
C VAL A 34 -5.32 10.14 4.46
N GLY A 35 -5.23 11.05 3.48
CA GLY A 35 -4.35 12.23 3.55
C GLY A 35 -2.87 11.89 3.33
N VAL A 36 -2.59 10.87 2.50
CA VAL A 36 -1.22 10.45 2.15
C VAL A 36 -0.93 10.74 0.68
N SER A 37 0.35 10.81 0.32
CA SER A 37 0.75 10.96 -1.08
C SER A 37 0.42 9.70 -1.87
N GLU A 38 -0.19 9.85 -3.04
CA GLU A 38 -0.50 8.72 -3.93
C GLU A 38 0.74 7.88 -4.29
N PRO A 39 1.92 8.47 -4.63
CA PRO A 39 3.13 7.68 -4.87
C PRO A 39 3.60 6.89 -3.64
N TRP A 40 3.42 7.44 -2.44
CA TRP A 40 3.76 6.74 -1.20
C TRP A 40 2.84 5.54 -0.97
N LEU A 41 1.54 5.73 -1.18
CA LEU A 41 0.55 4.66 -1.08
C LEU A 41 0.83 3.55 -2.10
N GLN A 42 1.13 3.93 -3.35
CA GLN A 42 1.49 2.98 -4.39
C GLN A 42 2.75 2.18 -4.04
N ASN A 43 3.79 2.82 -3.50
CA ASN A 43 5.00 2.13 -3.07
C ASN A 43 4.71 1.16 -1.90
N SER A 44 3.97 1.60 -0.89
CA SER A 44 3.62 0.77 0.27
C SER A 44 2.78 -0.45 -0.12
N VAL A 45 1.83 -0.27 -1.05
CA VAL A 45 1.02 -1.35 -1.60
C VAL A 45 1.90 -2.30 -2.43
N ASN A 46 2.77 -1.77 -3.30
CA ASN A 46 3.70 -2.59 -4.09
C ASN A 46 4.61 -3.43 -3.20
N GLU A 47 5.21 -2.88 -2.15
CA GLU A 47 6.02 -3.63 -1.18
C GLU A 47 5.23 -4.76 -0.51
N LYS A 48 3.94 -4.53 -0.21
CA LYS A 48 3.05 -5.54 0.36
C LYS A 48 2.76 -6.68 -0.63
N TYR A 49 2.53 -6.36 -1.90
CA TYR A 49 2.30 -7.36 -2.96
C TYR A 49 3.58 -8.06 -3.44
N GLN A 50 4.74 -7.40 -3.38
CA GLN A 50 6.04 -8.00 -3.71
C GLN A 50 6.47 -9.05 -2.68
N ASN A 51 6.05 -8.88 -1.42
CA ASN A 51 6.25 -9.87 -0.36
C ASN A 51 5.24 -11.02 -0.41
N LEU A 52 4.18 -10.92 -1.21
CA LEU A 52 3.35 -12.09 -1.50
C LEU A 52 4.12 -12.96 -2.49
N PRO A 53 4.28 -14.27 -2.22
CA PRO A 53 4.87 -15.18 -3.19
C PRO A 53 4.04 -15.07 -4.46
N ARG A 54 4.61 -14.45 -5.50
CA ARG A 54 3.99 -14.44 -6.82
C ARG A 54 3.76 -15.91 -7.17
N PRO A 55 2.55 -16.32 -7.61
CA PRO A 55 2.40 -17.62 -8.23
C PRO A 55 3.36 -17.60 -9.42
N SER A 56 4.50 -18.24 -9.24
CA SER A 56 5.52 -18.43 -10.25
C SER A 56 4.82 -18.89 -11.52
N GLU A 57 4.80 -18.01 -12.50
CA GLU A 57 5.04 -18.31 -13.91
C GLU A 57 4.64 -19.75 -14.26
N ARG A 58 3.33 -19.96 -14.45
CA ARG A 58 2.85 -21.15 -15.15
C ARG A 58 3.40 -21.05 -16.57
N THR A 59 4.33 -21.95 -16.86
CA THR A 59 4.68 -22.51 -18.17
C THR A 59 5.27 -21.55 -19.21
N SER A 60 6.57 -21.69 -19.45
CA SER A 60 7.12 -21.68 -20.81
C SER A 60 7.98 -22.92 -21.04
#